data_AF-A0A0B7AZA2-F1
#
_entry.id   AF-A0A0B7AZA2-F1
#
_cell.length_a   1.000
_cell.length_b   1.000
_cell.length_c   1.000
_cell.angle_alpha   90.00
_cell.angle_beta   90.00
_cell.angle_gamma   90.00
#
_symmetry.space_group_name_H-M   'P 1'
#
loop_
_entity.id
_entity.type
_entity.pdbx_description
1 polymer ?
#
loop_
_entity_poly.entity_id
_entity_poly.type
_entity_poly.pdbx_seq_one_letter_code
_entity_poly.pdbx_strand_id
1 'polypeptide(L)'
;MLVFFCLYAIKYGASSLVEIVDGIQPKMFSMVVERLFLQDLQKVSGNTSKKICAFGVTKILTEADSMLTGEYAALWPRLLQALVGLFELPEDDSLPDDEHFIEIEDTPGYQTSYSQLAYAGKQEHDPLTGLAEDPKINLAKHLEKMAIRRPGMLQPLINSGMEPEARNFLQQYCKSANVNLV
;
A
#
# COMPACT_ATOMS: atom_id res chain seq x y z
N MET A 1 -5.67 -9.46 -2.43
CA MET A 1 -5.94 -9.05 -1.03
C MET A 1 -5.29 -7.72 -0.65
N LEU A 2 -4.00 -7.49 -0.95
CA LEU A 2 -3.31 -6.24 -0.61
C LEU A 2 -4.04 -4.98 -1.11
N VAL A 3 -4.38 -4.92 -2.40
CA VAL A 3 -5.13 -3.80 -3.01
C VAL A 3 -6.47 -3.55 -2.29
N PHE A 4 -7.15 -4.62 -1.87
CA PHE A 4 -8.43 -4.52 -1.16
C PHE A 4 -8.27 -3.88 0.23
N PHE A 5 -7.25 -4.29 1.01
CA PHE A 5 -6.98 -3.65 2.31
C PHE A 5 -6.60 -2.18 2.16
N CYS A 6 -5.80 -1.84 1.16
CA CYS A 6 -5.49 -0.45 0.84
C CYS A 6 -6.75 0.35 0.49
N LEU A 7 -7.62 -0.20 -0.37
CA LEU A 7 -8.89 0.43 -0.71
C LEU A 7 -9.82 0.58 0.50
N TYR A 8 -9.84 -0.43 1.37
CA TYR A 8 -10.60 -0.38 2.63
C TYR A 8 -10.10 0.74 3.53
N ALA A 9 -8.79 0.84 3.76
CA ALA A 9 -8.19 1.92 4.55
C ALA A 9 -8.49 3.31 3.95
N ILE A 10 -8.52 3.43 2.61
CA ILE A 10 -8.90 4.67 1.93
C ILE A 10 -10.35 5.04 2.24
N LYS A 11 -11.29 4.10 2.07
CA LYS A 11 -12.73 4.36 2.16
C LYS A 11 -13.28 4.43 3.58
N TYR A 12 -12.76 3.59 4.48
CA TYR A 12 -13.30 3.39 5.82
C TYR A 12 -12.33 3.80 6.95
N GLY A 13 -11.09 4.19 6.60
CA GLY A 13 -10.08 4.65 7.54
C GLY A 13 -9.10 3.55 7.94
N ALA A 14 -7.85 3.95 8.21
CA ALA A 14 -6.79 3.02 8.54
C ALA A 14 -6.98 2.35 9.91
N SER A 15 -7.43 3.09 10.93
CA SER A 15 -7.70 2.51 12.27
C SER A 15 -8.80 1.45 12.22
N SER A 16 -9.86 1.68 11.44
CA SER A 16 -10.94 0.71 11.24
C SER A 16 -10.42 -0.59 10.60
N LEU A 17 -9.50 -0.50 9.63
CA LEU A 17 -8.84 -1.68 9.06
C LEU A 17 -8.09 -2.48 10.14
N VAL A 18 -7.31 -1.80 10.98
CA VAL A 18 -6.55 -2.45 12.07
C VAL A 18 -7.50 -3.14 13.04
N GLU A 19 -8.56 -2.46 13.48
CA GLU A 19 -9.56 -2.99 14.41
C GLU A 19 -10.27 -4.23 13.86
N ILE A 20 -10.67 -4.23 12.58
CA ILE A 20 -11.35 -5.37 11.96
C ILE A 20 -10.41 -6.56 11.84
N VAL A 21 -9.15 -6.34 11.43
CA VAL A 21 -8.16 -7.41 11.30
C VAL A 21 -7.84 -8.00 12.67
N ASP A 22 -7.57 -7.15 13.67
CA ASP A 22 -7.27 -7.60 15.03
C ASP A 22 -8.48 -8.18 15.76
N GLY A 23 -9.71 -7.82 15.33
CA GLY A 23 -10.95 -8.43 15.81
C GLY A 23 -11.09 -9.91 15.45
N ILE A 24 -10.38 -10.39 14.42
CA ILE A 24 -10.31 -11.82 14.09
C ILE A 24 -9.40 -12.54 15.08
N GLN A 25 -8.21 -12.00 15.31
CA GLN A 25 -7.24 -12.50 16.27
C GLN A 25 -6.34 -11.34 16.75
N PRO A 26 -6.04 -11.24 18.06
CA PRO A 26 -5.12 -10.23 18.55
C PRO A 26 -3.78 -10.26 17.83
N LYS A 27 -3.27 -9.10 17.43
CA LYS A 27 -1.99 -8.92 16.73
C LYS A 27 -1.96 -9.49 15.31
N MET A 28 -3.12 -9.81 14.72
CA MET A 28 -3.17 -10.28 13.35
C MET A 28 -2.73 -9.20 12.36
N PHE A 29 -2.90 -7.91 12.68
CA PHE A 29 -2.46 -6.83 11.81
C PHE A 29 -0.93 -6.81 11.62
N SER A 30 -0.14 -7.19 12.62
CA SER A 30 1.32 -7.31 12.44
C SER A 30 1.66 -8.37 11.39
N MET A 31 0.97 -9.51 11.42
CA MET A 31 1.15 -10.56 10.41
C MET A 31 0.74 -10.10 9.01
N VAL A 32 -0.33 -9.32 8.90
CA VAL A 32 -0.74 -8.73 7.63
C VAL A 32 0.33 -7.77 7.10
N VAL A 33 0.89 -6.89 7.93
CA VAL A 33 1.98 -6.01 7.51
C VAL A 33 3.19 -6.83 7.06
N GLU A 34 3.64 -7.80 7.86
CA GLU A 34 4.87 -8.54 7.59
C GLU A 34 4.79 -9.52 6.42
N ARG A 35 3.67 -10.25 6.30
CA ARG A 35 3.52 -11.34 5.33
C ARG A 35 2.82 -10.94 4.05
N LEU A 36 2.05 -9.85 4.06
CA LEU A 36 1.35 -9.35 2.88
C LEU A 36 1.99 -8.06 2.39
N PHE A 37 1.98 -6.99 3.20
CA PHE A 37 2.48 -5.69 2.73
C PHE A 37 3.98 -5.71 2.43
N LEU A 38 4.82 -6.21 3.34
CA LEU A 38 6.27 -6.20 3.12
C LEU A 38 6.74 -7.18 2.04
N GLN A 39 5.97 -8.24 1.74
CA GLN A 39 6.33 -9.27 0.76
C GLN A 39 5.80 -8.98 -0.64
N ASP A 40 4.58 -8.43 -0.74
CA ASP A 40 3.85 -8.41 -2.01
C ASP A 40 3.63 -6.99 -2.55
N LEU A 41 3.99 -5.94 -1.81
CA LEU A 41 3.78 -4.57 -2.29
C LEU A 41 4.54 -4.29 -3.60
N GLN A 42 5.74 -4.85 -3.78
CA GLN A 42 6.52 -4.73 -5.03
C GLN A 42 5.96 -5.54 -6.20
N LYS A 43 5.13 -6.55 -5.92
CA LYS A 43 4.50 -7.41 -6.93
C LYS A 43 3.20 -6.82 -7.46
N VAL A 44 2.80 -5.65 -6.97
CA VAL A 44 1.57 -4.99 -7.41
C VAL A 44 1.79 -4.37 -8.79
N SER A 45 1.13 -4.95 -9.79
CA SER A 45 1.14 -4.45 -11.16
C SER A 45 -0.11 -3.63 -11.48
N GLY A 46 -0.02 -2.82 -12.53
CA GLY A 46 -1.12 -1.97 -13.00
C GLY A 46 -1.23 -0.62 -12.28
N ASN A 47 -1.46 0.44 -13.06
CA ASN A 47 -1.41 1.82 -12.56
C ASN A 47 -2.46 2.08 -11.45
N THR A 48 -3.68 1.59 -11.64
CA THR A 48 -4.78 1.74 -10.67
C THR A 48 -4.46 1.03 -9.35
N SER A 49 -3.99 -0.22 -9.42
CA SER A 49 -3.65 -1.02 -8.23
C SER A 49 -2.49 -0.40 -7.46
N LYS A 50 -1.41 0.00 -8.14
CA LYS A 50 -0.28 0.69 -7.50
C LYS A 50 -0.71 1.99 -6.83
N LYS A 51 -1.56 2.78 -7.49
CA LYS A 51 -2.12 4.01 -6.91
C LYS A 51 -2.94 3.71 -5.67
N ILE A 52 -3.83 2.72 -5.70
CA ILE A 52 -4.59 2.29 -4.52
C ILE A 52 -3.65 1.90 -3.38
N CYS A 53 -2.60 1.13 -3.66
CA CYS A 53 -1.66 0.72 -2.65
C CYS A 53 -0.88 1.89 -2.07
N ALA A 54 -0.42 2.80 -2.90
CA ALA A 54 0.31 3.99 -2.47
C ALA A 54 -0.50 4.85 -1.51
N PHE A 55 -1.75 5.17 -1.86
CA PHE A 55 -2.64 5.97 -1.02
C PHE A 55 -3.06 5.21 0.25
N GLY A 56 -3.35 3.91 0.13
CA GLY A 56 -3.75 3.07 1.26
C GLY A 56 -2.65 2.92 2.30
N VAL A 57 -1.43 2.60 1.87
CA VAL A 57 -0.26 2.49 2.76
C VAL A 57 0.07 3.85 3.38
N THR A 58 -0.05 4.95 2.62
CA THR A 58 0.11 6.31 3.16
C THR A 58 -0.86 6.57 4.32
N LYS A 59 -2.15 6.23 4.18
CA LYS A 59 -3.12 6.38 5.26
C LYS A 59 -2.81 5.46 6.44
N ILE A 60 -2.42 4.21 6.20
CA ILE A 60 -2.00 3.29 7.26
C ILE A 60 -0.83 3.87 8.06
N LEU A 61 0.17 4.42 7.38
CA LEU A 61 1.35 5.01 8.01
C LEU A 61 1.03 6.29 8.78
N THR A 62 0.02 7.07 8.40
CA THR A 62 -0.18 8.43 8.93
C THR A 62 -1.43 8.62 9.79
N GLU A 63 -2.42 7.72 9.68
CA GLU A 63 -3.70 7.84 10.36
C GLU A 63 -3.97 6.71 11.38
N ALA A 64 -3.27 5.56 11.29
CA ALA A 64 -3.45 4.47 12.26
C ALA A 64 -2.61 4.70 13.53
N ASP A 65 -3.26 5.07 14.63
CA ASP A 65 -2.57 5.34 15.90
C ASP A 65 -1.77 4.13 16.43
N SER A 66 -2.30 2.92 16.25
CA SER A 66 -1.61 1.65 16.61
C SER A 66 -0.31 1.44 15.82
N MET A 67 -0.21 2.01 14.62
CA MET A 67 0.99 1.98 13.77
C MET A 67 2.02 3.06 14.17
N LEU A 68 1.58 4.13 14.82
CA LEU A 68 2.43 5.27 15.16
C LEU A 68 3.04 5.17 16.57
N THR A 69 2.20 4.84 17.55
CA THR A 69 2.55 4.86 18.97
C THR A 69 2.17 3.57 19.69
N GLY A 70 1.62 2.60 18.96
CA GLY A 70 1.14 1.34 19.51
C GLY A 70 2.08 0.16 19.28
N GLU A 71 1.53 -1.03 19.39
CA GLU A 71 2.25 -2.31 19.30
C GLU A 71 2.90 -2.56 17.92
N TYR A 72 2.52 -1.78 16.89
CA TYR A 72 3.01 -1.92 15.52
C TYR A 72 4.03 -0.85 15.12
N ALA A 73 4.41 0.06 16.03
CA ALA A 73 5.35 1.15 15.74
C ALA A 73 6.70 0.68 15.19
N ALA A 74 7.17 -0.50 15.60
CA ALA A 74 8.40 -1.10 15.08
C ALA A 74 8.34 -1.47 13.58
N LEU A 75 7.13 -1.69 13.03
CA LEU A 75 6.93 -2.02 11.62
C LEU A 75 6.85 -0.78 10.74
N TRP A 76 6.64 0.40 11.32
CA TRP A 76 6.44 1.66 10.61
C TRP A 76 7.57 2.00 9.63
N PRO A 77 8.86 2.01 10.03
CA PRO A 77 9.94 2.34 9.11
C PRO A 77 10.07 1.34 7.95
N ARG A 78 9.81 0.05 8.22
CA ARG A 78 9.87 -1.00 7.20
C ARG A 78 8.75 -0.84 6.18
N LEU A 79 7.54 -0.52 6.63
CA LEU A 79 6.40 -0.29 5.74
C LEU A 79 6.58 1.00 4.91
N LEU A 80 7.14 2.06 5.49
CA LEU A 80 7.50 3.26 4.74
C LEU A 80 8.60 2.97 3.70
N GLN A 81 9.63 2.19 4.06
CA GLN A 81 10.65 1.77 3.10
C GLN A 81 10.05 0.96 1.94
N ALA A 82 9.12 0.03 2.22
CA ALA A 82 8.43 -0.71 1.17
C ALA A 82 7.62 0.21 0.25
N LEU A 83 6.96 1.25 0.80
CA LEU A 83 6.24 2.25 0.01
C LEU A 83 7.17 3.09 -0.87
N VAL A 84 8.33 3.51 -0.35
CA VAL A 84 9.35 4.18 -1.19
C VAL A 84 9.85 3.21 -2.28
N GLY A 85 10.02 1.94 -1.93
CA GLY A 85 10.32 0.89 -2.90
C GLY A 85 9.31 0.87 -4.04
N LEU A 86 8.01 0.86 -3.75
CA LEU A 86 6.95 0.85 -4.77
C LEU A 86 7.07 2.02 -5.77
N PHE A 87 7.68 3.13 -5.35
CA PHE A 87 7.83 4.35 -6.14
C PHE A 87 9.08 4.41 -7.00
N GLU A 88 10.15 3.72 -6.59
CA GLU A 88 11.50 3.90 -7.17
C GLU A 88 12.11 2.62 -7.72
N LEU A 89 11.70 1.46 -7.21
CA LEU A 89 12.19 0.17 -7.67
C LEU A 89 11.29 -0.38 -8.80
N PRO A 90 11.86 -1.19 -9.71
CA PRO A 90 11.07 -1.91 -10.69
C PRO A 90 10.08 -2.88 -10.01
N GLU A 91 9.03 -3.24 -10.74
CA GLU A 91 8.09 -4.29 -10.31
C GLU A 91 8.84 -5.61 -10.10
N ASP A 92 8.44 -6.35 -9.06
CA ASP A 92 8.93 -7.70 -8.83
C ASP A 92 8.13 -8.69 -9.68
N ASP A 93 8.68 -9.01 -10.85
CA ASP A 93 8.14 -9.98 -11.80
C ASP A 93 8.43 -11.44 -11.41
N SER A 94 8.89 -11.73 -10.18
CA SER A 94 9.13 -13.10 -9.71
C SER A 94 7.84 -13.92 -9.49
N LEU A 95 6.68 -13.32 -9.74
CA LEU A 95 5.44 -14.06 -9.88
C LEU A 95 5.59 -15.07 -11.03
N PRO A 96 5.41 -16.38 -10.77
CA PRO A 96 4.99 -17.26 -11.86
C PRO A 96 3.68 -16.68 -12.39
N ASP A 97 3.53 -16.61 -13.71
CA ASP A 97 2.27 -16.30 -14.38
C ASP A 97 1.17 -17.24 -13.86
N ASP A 98 0.51 -16.89 -12.77
CA ASP A 98 -0.69 -17.57 -12.24
C ASP A 98 -1.91 -17.31 -13.15
N GLU A 99 -1.68 -16.78 -14.36
CA GLU A 99 -2.67 -16.63 -15.44
C GLU A 99 -2.39 -17.49 -16.68
N HIS A 100 -1.33 -18.30 -16.70
CA HIS A 100 -1.26 -19.45 -17.61
C HIS A 100 -1.76 -20.71 -16.89
N PHE A 101 -3.03 -20.69 -16.46
CA PHE A 101 -3.80 -21.93 -16.42
C PHE A 101 -3.86 -22.46 -17.86
N ILE A 102 -2.88 -23.27 -18.25
CA ILE A 102 -3.18 -24.34 -19.18
C ILE A 102 -4.18 -25.21 -18.41
N GLU A 103 -5.47 -25.03 -18.69
CA GLU A 103 -6.48 -26.01 -18.30
C GLU A 103 -5.99 -27.34 -18.89
N ILE A 104 -5.40 -28.21 -18.05
CA ILE A 104 -5.12 -29.58 -18.43
C ILE A 104 -6.50 -30.22 -18.59
N GLU A 105 -6.88 -30.31 -19.85
CA GLU A 105 -8.09 -30.87 -20.42
C GLU A 105 -8.21 -32.35 -20.04
N ASP A 106 -8.61 -32.66 -18.81
CA ASP A 106 -8.82 -34.04 -18.36
C ASP A 106 -10.07 -34.15 -17.46
N THR A 107 -11.22 -33.68 -17.94
CA THR A 107 -12.51 -34.24 -17.49
C THR A 107 -13.64 -33.98 -18.50
N PRO A 108 -14.28 -35.01 -19.07
CA PRO A 108 -15.42 -34.84 -19.96
C PRO A 108 -16.68 -34.54 -19.13
N GLY A 109 -16.85 -33.28 -18.74
CA GLY A 109 -18.02 -32.77 -18.04
C GLY A 109 -18.33 -31.35 -18.49
N TYR A 110 -19.61 -31.07 -18.80
CA TYR A 110 -20.13 -29.78 -19.26
C TYR A 110 -19.49 -28.59 -18.54
N GLN A 111 -18.61 -27.84 -19.23
CA GLN A 111 -18.16 -26.51 -18.81
C GLN A 111 -19.10 -25.45 -19.40
N THR A 112 -19.55 -24.51 -18.58
CA THR A 112 -20.13 -23.26 -19.05
C THR A 112 -19.00 -22.30 -19.39
N SER A 113 -18.57 -22.24 -20.66
CA SER A 113 -17.58 -21.25 -21.10
C SER A 113 -18.12 -19.83 -20.91
N TYR A 114 -17.45 -19.02 -20.12
CA TYR A 114 -17.74 -17.60 -19.99
C TYR A 114 -17.11 -16.86 -21.18
N SER A 115 -17.89 -16.63 -22.24
CA SER A 115 -17.47 -15.78 -23.35
C SER A 115 -17.66 -14.32 -22.98
N GLN A 116 -16.61 -13.67 -22.48
CA GLN A 116 -16.61 -12.21 -22.33
C GLN A 116 -16.55 -11.59 -23.74
N LEU A 117 -17.59 -10.83 -24.11
CA LEU A 117 -17.64 -10.16 -25.42
C LEU A 117 -16.48 -9.15 -25.50
N ALA A 118 -15.63 -9.28 -26.52
CA ALA A 118 -14.43 -8.45 -26.74
C ALA A 118 -14.70 -6.93 -26.78
N TYR A 119 -15.95 -6.52 -27.03
CA TYR A 119 -16.39 -5.12 -27.09
C TYR A 119 -17.24 -4.67 -25.89
N ALA A 120 -17.56 -5.57 -24.95
CA ALA A 120 -18.27 -5.26 -23.71
C ALA A 120 -17.31 -5.27 -22.51
N GLY A 121 -16.08 -4.79 -22.69
CA GLY A 121 -15.16 -4.55 -21.59
C GLY A 121 -15.79 -3.54 -20.64
N LYS A 122 -16.08 -3.94 -19.40
CA LYS A 122 -16.38 -2.98 -18.33
C LYS A 122 -15.22 -2.00 -18.29
N GLN A 123 -15.51 -0.69 -18.42
CA GLN A 123 -14.48 0.31 -18.12
C GLN A 123 -13.95 0.01 -16.71
N GLU A 124 -12.64 -0.12 -16.58
CA GLU A 124 -11.98 -0.22 -15.28
C GLU A 124 -12.40 1.00 -14.46
N HIS A 125 -13.25 0.76 -13.46
CA HIS A 125 -13.70 1.82 -12.57
C HIS A 125 -12.57 2.13 -11.59
N ASP A 126 -11.82 3.20 -11.83
CA ASP A 126 -10.85 3.70 -10.86
C ASP A 126 -11.61 4.28 -9.64
N PRO A 127 -11.57 3.60 -8.48
CA PRO A 127 -12.27 4.06 -7.28
C PRO A 127 -11.63 5.33 -6.70
N LEU A 128 -10.49 5.77 -7.24
CA LEU A 128 -9.74 6.98 -6.88
C LEU A 128 -9.80 8.06 -7.96
N THR A 129 -10.81 8.05 -8.84
CA THR A 129 -11.00 9.04 -9.92
C THR A 129 -10.96 10.50 -9.45
N GLY A 130 -11.30 10.79 -8.18
CA GLY A 130 -11.21 12.13 -7.58
C GLY A 130 -9.84 12.49 -6.98
N LEU A 131 -8.92 11.55 -6.88
CA LEU A 131 -7.57 11.72 -6.34
C LEU A 131 -6.57 11.74 -7.50
N ALA A 132 -6.49 12.88 -8.20
CA ALA A 132 -5.52 13.10 -9.29
C ALA A 132 -4.11 13.47 -8.79
N GLU A 133 -3.89 13.44 -7.48
CA GLU A 133 -2.61 13.80 -6.88
C GLU A 133 -1.55 12.73 -7.12
N ASP A 134 -0.32 13.17 -7.37
CA ASP A 134 0.85 12.30 -7.45
C ASP A 134 1.03 11.55 -6.11
N PRO A 135 1.16 10.21 -6.10
CA PRO A 135 1.27 9.43 -4.87
C PRO A 135 2.46 9.82 -3.98
N LYS A 136 3.59 10.26 -4.55
CA LYS A 136 4.79 10.69 -3.82
C LYS A 136 4.52 12.02 -3.11
N ILE A 137 3.83 12.95 -3.79
CA ILE A 137 3.40 14.23 -3.21
C ILE A 137 2.34 14.01 -2.13
N ASN A 138 1.40 13.09 -2.36
CA ASN A 138 0.37 12.73 -1.38
C ASN A 138 1.01 12.21 -0.08
N LEU A 139 1.99 11.31 -0.19
CA LEU A 139 2.77 10.81 0.96
C LEU A 139 3.42 11.96 1.72
N ALA A 140 4.15 12.84 1.02
CA ALA A 140 4.86 13.96 1.63
C ALA A 140 3.91 14.88 2.43
N LYS A 141 2.75 15.23 1.86
CA LYS A 141 1.74 16.07 2.55
C LYS A 141 1.11 15.39 3.77
N HIS A 142 0.86 14.07 3.72
CA HIS A 142 0.32 13.36 4.88
C HIS A 142 1.36 13.24 6.00
N LEU A 143 2.63 13.04 5.66
CA LEU A 143 3.72 13.06 6.63
C LEU A 143 3.89 14.44 7.28
N GLU A 144 3.75 15.53 6.53
CA GLU A 144 3.77 16.88 7.09
C GLU A 144 2.60 17.12 8.06
N LYS A 145 1.37 16.79 7.65
CA LYS A 145 0.19 16.89 8.53
C LYS A 145 0.39 16.10 9.82
N MET A 146 0.99 14.91 9.71
CA MET A 146 1.33 14.08 10.85
C MET A 146 2.41 14.72 11.73
N ALA A 147 3.48 15.28 11.15
CA ALA A 147 4.53 15.99 11.87
C ALA A 147 3.98 17.20 12.64
N ILE A 148 3.07 17.97 12.03
CA ILE A 148 2.38 19.09 12.70
C ILE A 148 1.53 18.60 13.87
N ARG A 149 0.79 17.48 13.69
CA ARG A 149 -0.06 16.90 14.74
C ARG A 149 0.76 16.30 15.89
N ARG A 150 1.97 15.81 15.61
CA ARG A 150 2.86 15.12 16.56
C ARG A 150 4.34 15.51 16.33
N PRO A 151 4.75 16.71 16.76
CA PRO A 151 6.11 17.19 16.54
C PRO A 151 7.13 16.28 17.23
N GLY A 152 8.26 16.04 16.56
CA GLY A 152 9.38 15.25 17.08
C GLY A 152 9.24 13.72 16.98
N MET A 153 8.09 13.18 16.57
CA MET A 153 7.90 11.72 16.46
C MET A 153 8.41 11.13 15.15
N LEU A 154 8.30 11.89 14.05
CA LEU A 154 8.58 11.40 12.70
C LEU A 154 10.07 11.15 12.44
N GLN A 155 10.94 12.07 12.87
CA GLN A 155 12.38 11.98 12.64
C GLN A 155 13.02 10.72 13.26
N PRO A 156 12.74 10.35 14.53
CA PRO A 156 13.21 9.09 15.10
C PRO A 156 12.75 7.86 14.32
N LEU A 157 11.48 7.81 13.89
CA LEU A 157 10.93 6.69 13.15
C LEU A 157 11.65 6.49 11.81
N ILE A 158 11.83 7.56 11.04
CA ILE A 158 12.58 7.54 9.77
C ILE A 158 14.03 7.10 9.98
N ASN A 159 14.69 7.60 11.02
CA ASN A 159 16.11 7.30 11.27
C ASN A 159 16.36 5.90 11.85
N SER A 160 15.35 5.28 12.47
CA SER A 160 15.50 4.00 13.17
C SER A 160 15.62 2.78 12.27
N GLY A 161 15.07 2.82 11.05
CA GLY A 161 14.92 1.60 10.25
C GLY A 161 14.83 1.78 8.73
N MET A 162 15.05 2.99 8.21
CA MET A 162 15.10 3.22 6.76
C MET A 162 16.54 3.31 6.25
N GLU A 163 16.76 2.75 5.06
CA GLU A 163 18.03 2.88 4.35
C GLU A 163 18.34 4.34 3.95
N PRO A 164 19.63 4.73 3.88
CA PRO A 164 20.03 6.09 3.50
C PRO A 164 19.47 6.55 2.16
N GLU A 165 19.40 5.67 1.17
CA GLU A 165 18.90 6.00 -0.17
C GLU A 165 17.40 6.24 -0.18
N ALA A 166 16.61 5.38 0.48
CA ALA A 166 15.17 5.58 0.67
C ALA A 166 14.86 6.91 1.39
N ARG A 167 15.68 7.30 2.37
CA ARG A 167 15.56 8.61 3.04
C ARG A 167 15.84 9.78 2.09
N ASN A 168 16.80 9.64 1.18
CA ASN A 168 17.08 10.69 0.19
C ASN A 168 15.89 10.89 -0.77
N PHE A 169 15.27 9.82 -1.25
CA PHE A 169 14.06 9.90 -2.07
C PHE A 169 12.92 10.58 -1.30
N LEU A 170 12.70 10.19 -0.04
CA LEU A 170 11.69 10.83 0.80
C LEU A 170 11.92 12.35 0.95
N GLN A 171 13.16 12.77 1.13
CA GLN A 171 13.51 14.19 1.18
C GLN A 171 13.24 14.89 -0.16
N GLN A 172 13.47 14.24 -1.30
CA GLN A 172 13.15 14.79 -2.61
C GLN A 172 11.64 15.00 -2.77
N TYR A 173 10.81 14.04 -2.34
CA TYR A 173 9.36 14.18 -2.39
C TYR A 173 8.89 15.36 -1.54
N CYS A 174 9.47 15.51 -0.34
CA CYS A 174 9.16 16.63 0.55
C CYS A 174 9.49 17.97 -0.10
N LYS A 175 10.67 18.07 -0.75
CA LYS A 175 11.07 19.27 -1.50
C LYS A 175 10.11 19.56 -2.66
N SER A 176 9.76 18.55 -3.47
CA SER A 176 8.83 18.72 -4.60
C SER A 176 7.42 19.11 -4.15
N ALA A 177 7.00 18.67 -2.96
CA ALA A 177 5.73 19.05 -2.37
C ALA A 177 5.77 20.40 -1.61
N ASN A 178 6.95 21.04 -1.49
CA ASN A 178 7.19 22.22 -0.65
C ASN A 178 6.80 22.03 0.82
N VAL A 179 7.02 20.83 1.36
CA VAL A 179 6.71 20.50 2.77
C VAL A 179 7.99 20.36 3.59
N ASN A 180 7.89 20.67 4.89
CA ASN A 180 9.02 20.56 5.80
C ASN A 180 8.71 19.64 6.98
N LEU A 181 9.44 18.53 7.08
CA LEU A 181 9.33 17.57 8.18
C LEU A 181 10.23 18.02 9.33
N VAL A 182 9.85 19.11 10.02
CA VAL A 182 10.60 19.63 11.20
C VAL A 182 10.09 19.00 12.48
#